data_AF-A0A1V4VST3-F1
#
_entry.id   AF-A0A1V4VST3-F1
#
_cell.length_a   1.000
_cell.length_b   1.000
_cell.length_c   1.000
_cell.angle_alpha   90.00
_cell.angle_beta   90.00
_cell.angle_gamma   90.00
#
_symmetry.space_group_name_H-M   'P 1'
#
loop_
_entity.id
_entity.type
_entity.pdbx_description
1 polymer ?
#
loop_
_entity_poly.entity_id
_entity_poly.type
_entity_poly.pdbx_seq_one_letter_code
_entity_poly.pdbx_strand_id
1 'polypeptide(L)'
;MNFNSVVELLAEGIAGFTRRRVGEYHAPELALAVDRARRDWQQALREFRYIESDLVDYAILKISTAEKYYMTLLSQAKKEGVVAWSIKPNVTTPPLSSNTHP
;
A
#
# COMPACT_ATOMS: atom_id res chain seq x y z
N MET A 1 -15.03 2.40 20.85
CA MET A 1 -14.17 1.83 19.79
C MET A 1 -14.28 2.76 18.59
N ASN A 2 -13.21 3.49 18.28
CA ASN A 2 -13.16 4.65 17.41
C ASN A 2 -12.37 4.30 16.15
N PHE A 3 -12.92 4.64 14.98
CA PHE A 3 -12.40 4.29 13.64
C PHE A 3 -10.92 4.69 13.45
N ASN A 4 -10.48 5.79 14.06
CA ASN A 4 -9.08 6.23 14.04
C ASN A 4 -8.11 5.22 14.68
N SER A 5 -8.53 4.47 15.70
CA SER A 5 -7.69 3.45 16.34
C SER A 5 -7.52 2.19 15.48
N VAL A 6 -8.47 1.88 14.60
CA VAL A 6 -8.34 0.76 13.65
C VAL A 6 -7.35 1.11 12.54
N VAL A 7 -7.34 2.37 12.10
CA VAL A 7 -6.41 2.88 11.10
C VAL A 7 -4.97 2.93 11.64
N GLU A 8 -4.77 3.36 12.89
CA GLU A 8 -3.44 3.37 13.53
C GLU A 8 -2.91 1.96 13.83
N LEU A 9 -3.77 1.03 14.27
CA LEU A 9 -3.37 -0.36 14.54
C LEU A 9 -2.90 -1.08 13.26
N LEU A 10 -3.46 -0.74 12.10
CA LEU A 10 -2.99 -1.25 10.81
C LEU A 10 -1.69 -0.58 10.33
N ALA A 11 -1.37 0.63 10.80
CA ALA A 11 -0.12 1.32 10.46
C ALA A 11 1.09 0.68 11.17
N GLU A 12 0.93 0.27 12.43
CA GLU A 12 2.02 -0.36 13.20
C GLU A 12 2.32 -1.80 12.75
N GLY A 13 1.31 -2.54 12.26
CA GLY A 13 1.49 -3.90 11.75
C GLY A 13 2.39 -4.02 10.51
N ILE A 14 2.66 -2.92 9.82
CA ILE A 14 3.45 -2.88 8.56
C ILE A 14 4.95 -2.73 8.85
N ALA A 15 5.34 -2.16 10.00
CA ALA A 15 6.74 -1.89 10.33
C ALA A 15 7.58 -3.17 10.59
N GLY A 16 6.94 -4.29 10.95
CA GLY A 16 7.62 -5.54 11.32
C GLY A 16 7.94 -6.50 10.16
N PHE A 17 7.49 -6.24 8.93
CA PHE A 17 7.57 -7.21 7.83
C PHE A 17 8.88 -7.13 7.00
N THR A 18 9.88 -6.40 7.47
CA THR A 18 11.16 -6.23 6.76
C THR A 18 12.13 -7.39 7.02
N ARG A 19 11.94 -8.58 6.41
CA ARG A 19 13.05 -9.54 6.24
C ARG A 19 12.83 -10.61 5.15
N ARG A 20 13.48 -10.38 4.00
CA ARG A 20 14.18 -11.36 3.10
C ARG A 20 13.43 -12.59 2.54
N ARG A 21 13.23 -12.62 1.20
CA ARG A 21 13.80 -13.55 0.18
C ARG A 21 13.00 -13.36 -1.11
N VAL A 22 13.70 -13.06 -2.20
CA VAL A 22 13.18 -12.82 -3.54
C VAL A 22 12.75 -14.15 -4.18
N GLY A 23 11.53 -14.20 -4.72
CA GLY A 23 11.05 -15.21 -5.66
C GLY A 23 10.51 -14.50 -6.92
N GLU A 24 11.16 -14.73 -8.06
CA GLU A 24 10.95 -13.99 -9.31
C GLU A 24 9.78 -14.55 -10.16
N TYR A 25 9.19 -13.64 -10.94
CA TYR A 25 8.27 -13.77 -12.09
C TYR A 25 6.74 -13.74 -11.91
N HIS A 26 6.14 -14.14 -10.77
CA HIS A 26 4.70 -13.86 -10.48
C HIS A 26 4.48 -12.66 -9.53
N ALA A 27 5.54 -12.26 -8.83
CA ALA A 27 5.57 -11.15 -7.90
C ALA A 27 5.12 -9.77 -8.46
N PRO A 28 5.44 -9.36 -9.72
CA PRO A 28 5.11 -8.01 -10.16
C PRO A 28 3.61 -7.81 -10.37
N GLU A 29 2.88 -8.80 -10.88
CA GLU A 29 1.44 -8.65 -11.14
C GLU A 29 0.64 -8.58 -9.84
N LEU A 30 0.93 -9.48 -8.89
CA LEU A 30 0.29 -9.46 -7.58
C LEU A 30 0.63 -8.20 -6.79
N ALA A 31 1.89 -7.74 -6.86
CA ALA A 31 2.31 -6.47 -6.28
C ALA A 31 1.53 -5.27 -6.86
N LEU A 32 1.37 -5.22 -8.19
CA LEU A 32 0.60 -4.18 -8.87
C LEU A 32 -0.89 -4.24 -8.52
N ALA A 33 -1.46 -5.44 -8.39
CA ALA A 33 -2.84 -5.64 -7.98
C ALA A 33 -3.09 -5.16 -6.55
N VAL A 34 -2.18 -5.48 -5.61
CA VAL A 34 -2.23 -4.99 -4.23
C VAL A 34 -2.19 -3.46 -4.19
N ASP A 35 -1.28 -2.84 -4.94
CA ASP A 35 -1.14 -1.38 -4.97
C ASP A 35 -2.34 -0.69 -5.62
N ARG A 36 -2.92 -1.30 -6.66
CA ARG A 36 -4.19 -0.84 -7.26
C ARG A 36 -5.33 -0.91 -6.26
N ALA A 37 -5.53 -2.06 -5.60
CA ALA A 37 -6.59 -2.22 -4.61
C ALA A 37 -6.46 -1.24 -3.44
N ARG A 38 -5.22 -0.95 -3.02
CA ARG A 38 -4.94 0.10 -2.01
C ARG A 38 -5.37 1.48 -2.49
N ARG A 39 -5.04 1.87 -3.73
CA ARG A 39 -5.47 3.15 -4.32
C ARG A 39 -6.98 3.24 -4.45
N ASP A 40 -7.63 2.16 -4.85
CA ASP A 40 -9.09 2.09 -5.03
C ASP A 40 -9.81 2.25 -3.68
N TRP A 41 -9.30 1.62 -2.61
CA TRP A 41 -9.82 1.81 -1.25
C TRP A 41 -9.65 3.25 -0.77
N GLN A 42 -8.46 3.84 -0.96
CA GLN A 42 -8.21 5.25 -0.63
C GLN A 42 -9.09 6.20 -1.44
N GLN A 43 -9.38 5.88 -2.71
CA GLN A 43 -10.28 6.65 -3.55
C GLN A 43 -11.71 6.58 -3.04
N ALA A 44 -12.21 5.39 -2.67
CA ALA A 44 -13.55 5.23 -2.09
C ALA A 44 -13.72 6.04 -0.78
N LEU A 45 -12.69 6.08 0.07
CA LEU A 45 -12.68 6.90 1.27
C LEU A 45 -12.73 8.41 0.96
N ARG A 46 -12.04 8.86 -0.10
CA ARG A 46 -12.10 10.26 -0.54
C ARG A 46 -13.46 10.63 -1.11
N GLU A 47 -14.05 9.77 -1.90
CA GLU A 47 -15.36 9.99 -2.53
C GLU A 47 -16.50 10.09 -1.51
N PHE A 48 -16.43 9.32 -0.42
CA PHE A 48 -17.40 9.41 0.67
C PHE A 48 -17.55 10.82 1.24
N ARG A 49 -16.51 11.65 1.17
CA ARG A 49 -16.55 13.04 1.64
C ARG A 49 -17.46 13.95 0.81
N TYR A 50 -17.81 13.54 -0.40
CA TYR A 50 -18.58 14.33 -1.36
C TYR A 50 -19.88 13.63 -1.77
N ILE A 51 -20.23 12.52 -1.11
CA ILE A 51 -21.40 11.74 -1.49
C ILE A 51 -22.66 12.34 -0.87
N GLU A 52 -23.73 12.36 -1.65
CA GLU A 52 -25.05 12.79 -1.20
C GLU A 52 -25.64 11.81 -0.18
N SER A 53 -26.52 12.31 0.70
CA SER A 53 -27.04 11.53 1.83
C SER A 53 -27.81 10.27 1.42
N ASP A 54 -28.42 10.27 0.23
CA ASP A 54 -29.15 9.15 -0.35
C ASP A 54 -28.23 8.02 -0.88
N LEU A 55 -26.93 8.29 -1.03
CA LEU A 55 -25.93 7.34 -1.52
C LEU A 55 -25.01 6.79 -0.42
N VAL A 56 -25.30 7.07 0.85
CA VAL A 56 -24.46 6.64 1.99
C VAL A 56 -24.28 5.12 2.03
N ASP A 57 -25.36 4.35 1.84
CA ASP A 57 -25.29 2.88 1.84
C ASP A 57 -24.41 2.34 0.70
N TYR A 58 -24.52 2.97 -0.47
CA TYR A 58 -23.65 2.66 -1.60
C TYR A 58 -22.18 2.96 -1.29
N ALA A 59 -21.90 4.09 -0.64
CA ALA A 59 -20.54 4.46 -0.25
C ALA A 59 -19.93 3.47 0.75
N ILE A 60 -20.71 3.07 1.75
CA ILE A 60 -20.29 2.05 2.75
C ILE A 60 -19.98 0.74 2.04
N LEU A 61 -20.86 0.28 1.15
CA LEU A 61 -20.65 -0.94 0.37
C LEU A 61 -19.38 -0.84 -0.48
N LYS A 62 -19.15 0.28 -1.16
CA LYS A 62 -17.97 0.51 -2.01
C LYS A 62 -16.68 0.47 -1.20
N ILE A 63 -16.63 1.18 -0.06
CA ILE A 63 -15.48 1.17 0.85
C ILE A 63 -15.20 -0.25 1.35
N SER A 64 -16.23 -0.94 1.86
CA SER A 64 -16.09 -2.27 2.45
C SER A 64 -15.62 -3.31 1.43
N THR A 65 -16.10 -3.22 0.19
CA THR A 65 -15.69 -4.10 -0.91
C THR A 65 -14.23 -3.88 -1.28
N ALA A 66 -13.82 -2.62 -1.44
CA ALA A 66 -12.44 -2.26 -1.78
C ALA A 66 -11.45 -2.68 -0.67
N GLU A 67 -11.82 -2.48 0.60
CA GLU A 67 -11.04 -2.92 1.75
C GLU A 67 -10.85 -4.45 1.77
N LYS A 68 -11.95 -5.21 1.67
CA LYS A 68 -11.90 -6.69 1.65
C LYS A 68 -11.05 -7.22 0.50
N TYR A 69 -11.16 -6.59 -0.66
CA TYR A 69 -10.36 -6.97 -1.82
C TYR A 69 -8.86 -6.72 -1.59
N TYR A 70 -8.50 -5.54 -1.06
CA TYR A 70 -7.13 -5.22 -0.67
C TYR A 70 -6.57 -6.21 0.37
N MET A 71 -7.33 -6.51 1.42
CA MET A 71 -6.93 -7.48 2.46
C MET A 71 -6.74 -8.90 1.91
N THR A 72 -7.57 -9.31 0.95
CA THR A 72 -7.45 -10.62 0.29
C THR A 72 -6.16 -10.71 -0.51
N LEU A 73 -5.84 -9.68 -1.29
CA LEU A 73 -4.61 -9.61 -2.07
C LEU A 73 -3.36 -9.53 -1.19
N LEU A 74 -3.40 -8.80 -0.08
CA LEU A 74 -2.32 -8.81 0.91
C LEU A 74 -2.08 -10.20 1.51
N SER A 75 -3.17 -10.88 1.85
CA SER A 75 -3.10 -12.24 2.40
C SER A 75 -2.50 -13.21 1.37
N GLN A 76 -2.82 -13.04 0.09
CA GLN A 76 -2.24 -13.82 -1.00
C GLN A 76 -0.76 -13.51 -1.18
N ALA A 77 -0.39 -12.23 -1.26
CA ALA A 77 1.01 -11.81 -1.41
C ALA A 77 1.89 -12.33 -0.26
N LYS A 78 1.35 -12.32 0.97
CA LYS A 78 2.03 -12.89 2.14
C LYS A 78 2.24 -14.40 2.02
N LYS A 79 1.25 -15.15 1.52
CA LYS A 79 1.37 -16.60 1.29
C LYS A 79 2.39 -16.94 0.20
N GLU A 80 2.44 -16.12 -0.85
CA GLU A 80 3.34 -16.33 -1.98
C GLU A 80 4.75 -15.75 -1.77
N GLY A 81 5.01 -15.07 -0.64
CA GLY A 81 6.29 -14.43 -0.38
C GLY A 81 6.57 -13.23 -1.29
N VAL A 82 5.54 -12.67 -1.92
CA VAL A 82 5.64 -11.49 -2.79
C VAL A 82 5.81 -10.24 -1.93
N VAL A 83 6.95 -9.58 -2.08
CA VAL A 83 7.31 -8.31 -1.40
C VAL A 83 7.38 -7.19 -2.42
N ALA A 84 6.46 -6.22 -2.34
CA ALA A 84 6.22 -5.23 -3.39
C ALA A 84 6.85 -3.84 -3.16
N TRP A 85 7.22 -3.45 -1.94
CA TRP A 85 7.66 -2.08 -1.67
C TRP A 85 9.18 -1.95 -1.72
N SER A 86 9.71 -1.86 -2.95
CA SER A 86 11.05 -1.30 -3.16
C SER A 86 10.96 0.22 -2.97
N ILE A 87 11.20 0.71 -1.75
CA ILE A 87 11.59 2.10 -1.57
C ILE A 87 12.97 2.21 -2.23
N LYS A 88 13.02 2.75 -3.45
CA LYS A 88 14.28 3.24 -4.00
C LYS A 88 14.52 4.62 -3.40
N PRO A 89 15.43 4.82 -2.44
CA PRO A 89 15.95 6.16 -2.22
C PRO A 89 16.75 6.51 -3.49
N ASN A 90 16.21 7.41 -4.31
CA ASN A 90 17.02 8.13 -5.28
C ASN A 90 18.02 8.97 -4.49
N VAL A 91 19.19 8.39 -4.20
CA VAL A 91 20.38 9.14 -3.87
C VAL A 91 21.36 8.88 -4.99
N THR A 92 21.10 9.53 -6.13
CA THR A 92 22.14 9.81 -7.11
C THR A 92 23.05 10.86 -6.48
N THR A 93 23.98 10.45 -5.62
CA THR A 93 25.15 11.29 -5.34
C THR A 93 26.12 11.07 -6.50
N PRO A 94 26.41 12.07 -7.34
CA PRO A 94 27.50 11.96 -8.31
C PRO A 94 28.81 11.70 -7.54
N PRO A 95 29.79 10.97 -8.14
CA PRO A 95 31.07 10.74 -7.49
C PRO A 95 31.71 12.11 -7.18
N LEU A 96 32.06 12.31 -5.90
CA LEU A 96 32.88 13.43 -5.45
C LEU A 96 34.15 13.46 -6.31
N SER A 97 34.16 14.35 -7.29
CA SER A 97 35.35 14.66 -8.07
C SER A 97 36.33 15.35 -7.13
N SER A 98 37.31 14.59 -6.65
CA SER A 98 38.45 15.09 -5.89
C SER A 98 39.34 15.92 -6.82
N ASN A 99 39.04 17.20 -6.93
CA ASN A 99 39.87 18.25 -7.55
C ASN A 99 39.64 19.50 -6.67
N THR A 100 40.60 20.28 -6.18
CA THR A 100 42.06 20.36 -6.27
C THR A 100 42.48 21.25 -5.10
N HIS A 101 43.72 21.05 -4.62
CA HIS A 101 44.46 21.89 -3.67
C HIS A 101 44.29 23.41 -3.86
N PRO A 102 44.55 24.18 -2.80
CA PRO A 102 45.75 25.02 -2.80
C PRO A 102 46.78 24.61 -1.74
#